data_AF-A0A478FT32-F1
#
_entry.id   AF-A0A478FT32-F1
#
_cell.length_a   1.000
_cell.length_b   1.000
_cell.length_c   1.000
_cell.angle_alpha   90.00
_cell.angle_beta   90.00
_cell.angle_gamma   90.00
#
_symmetry.space_group_name_H-M   'P 1'
#
loop_
_entity.id
_entity.type
_entity.pdbx_description
1 polymer ?
#
loop_
_entity_poly.entity_id
_entity_poly.type
_entity_poly.pdbx_seq_one_letter_code
_entity_poly.pdbx_strand_id
1 'polypeptide(L)'
;MAIVPLIKSVIILGIGAVLIGGTGVGANFLFGAQEPFRSTLETVETGKYASDYKRYFVDNTKNENDKWWDWVFEMRYEFDKNDEESKRHSALTKFIGLTSGSAKDKSLKKVCGDSYKESTDNVVSKTNDSIDSQKYSEDDVWRYCSIFGSKPKTLKEVNSETTRTDNTFAKTKESDLIDTNYEGNEKFWNEQNKYFFSLQESELENGSMFKNLYKKEFKGQNDTIRDVCAEAYKKQSNGNTDSNAEVKETELLKFCSLKGK
;
A
#
# COMPACT_ATOMS: atom_id res chain seq x y z
N MET A 1 -38.55 -1.08 -19.87
CA MET A 1 -37.47 -0.40 -20.62
C MET A 1 -36.59 0.28 -19.58
N ALA A 2 -35.49 -0.37 -19.18
CA ALA A 2 -34.64 0.10 -18.08
C ALA A 2 -33.53 0.99 -18.63
N ILE A 3 -33.43 2.22 -18.12
CA ILE A 3 -32.41 3.19 -18.49
C ILE A 3 -31.24 2.99 -17.53
N VAL A 4 -30.11 2.52 -18.04
CA VAL A 4 -28.85 2.43 -17.30
C VAL A 4 -28.12 3.77 -17.46
N PRO A 5 -27.80 4.51 -16.37
CA PRO A 5 -27.03 5.73 -16.49
C PRO A 5 -25.54 5.41 -16.68
N LEU A 6 -24.97 6.02 -17.71
CA LEU A 6 -23.54 5.97 -18.06
C LEU A 6 -22.77 6.92 -17.12
N ILE A 7 -22.08 6.36 -16.12
CA ILE A 7 -21.24 7.15 -15.21
C ILE A 7 -19.94 7.50 -15.94
N LYS A 8 -19.76 8.79 -16.25
CA LYS A 8 -18.51 9.34 -16.77
C LYS A 8 -17.57 9.62 -15.59
N SER A 9 -16.54 8.80 -15.44
CA SER A 9 -15.46 9.05 -14.47
C SER A 9 -14.68 10.31 -14.88
N VAL A 10 -14.67 11.32 -14.00
CA VAL A 10 -13.83 12.52 -14.14
C VAL A 10 -12.50 12.22 -13.45
N ILE A 11 -11.41 12.19 -14.24
CA ILE A 11 -10.05 12.09 -13.73
C ILE A 11 -9.59 13.50 -13.34
N ILE A 12 -9.52 13.78 -12.04
CA ILE A 12 -8.91 15.01 -11.51
C ILE A 12 -7.41 14.72 -11.33
N LEU A 13 -6.59 15.28 -12.21
CA LEU A 13 -5.13 15.28 -12.07
C LEU A 13 -4.72 16.44 -11.14
N GLY A 14 -4.51 16.14 -9.87
CA GLY A 14 -3.87 17.06 -8.93
C GLY A 14 -2.36 17.09 -9.18
N ILE A 15 -1.87 18.14 -9.83
CA ILE A 15 -0.44 18.35 -10.08
C ILE A 15 0.09 19.30 -9.00
N GLY A 16 0.74 18.75 -7.97
CA GLY A 16 1.60 19.52 -7.07
C GLY A 16 2.98 19.69 -7.71
N ALA A 17 3.33 20.92 -8.09
CA ALA A 17 4.63 21.23 -8.67
C ALA A 17 5.69 21.36 -7.57
N VAL A 18 6.73 20.52 -7.60
CA VAL A 18 7.94 20.70 -6.80
C VAL A 18 8.96 21.47 -7.64
N LEU A 19 9.25 22.71 -7.26
CA LEU A 19 10.31 23.53 -7.85
C LEU A 19 11.66 23.08 -7.29
N ILE A 20 12.42 22.32 -8.06
CA ILE A 20 13.83 22.04 -7.76
C ILE A 20 14.69 22.92 -8.68
N GLY A 21 15.36 23.91 -8.08
CA GLY A 21 16.34 24.74 -8.78
C GLY A 21 17.68 24.01 -8.91
N GLY A 22 18.28 24.06 -10.10
CA GLY A 22 19.67 23.62 -10.31
C GLY A 22 19.96 22.96 -11.66
N THR A 23 20.58 23.72 -12.56
CA THR A 23 21.46 23.31 -13.68
C THR A 23 21.11 22.04 -14.48
N GLY A 24 20.51 22.23 -15.66
CA GLY A 24 20.82 21.49 -16.91
C GLY A 24 20.40 20.02 -17.08
N VAL A 25 20.19 19.25 -16.01
CA VAL A 25 19.82 17.82 -16.06
C VAL A 25 18.33 17.59 -15.75
N GLY A 26 17.59 18.64 -15.37
CA GLY A 26 16.26 18.53 -14.76
C GLY A 26 15.06 18.30 -15.68
N ALA A 27 15.16 18.46 -17.00
CA ALA A 27 13.98 18.35 -17.87
C ALA A 27 13.51 16.89 -18.05
N ASN A 28 14.43 15.93 -18.23
CA ASN A 28 14.06 14.51 -18.38
C ASN A 28 13.53 13.90 -17.08
N PHE A 29 14.01 14.35 -15.92
CA PHE A 29 13.53 13.88 -14.62
C PHE A 29 12.08 14.33 -14.35
N LEU A 30 11.69 15.54 -14.77
CA LEU A 30 10.35 16.07 -14.55
C LEU A 30 9.27 15.40 -15.44
N PHE A 31 9.62 14.98 -16.66
CA PHE A 31 8.68 14.25 -17.55
C PHE A 31 8.68 12.73 -17.32
N GLY A 32 9.79 12.16 -16.80
CA GLY A 32 9.87 10.77 -16.38
C GLY A 32 9.24 10.48 -15.00
N ALA A 33 8.90 11.51 -14.21
CA ALA A 33 8.41 11.33 -12.84
C ALA A 33 6.96 10.83 -12.74
N GLN A 34 6.17 10.90 -13.82
CA GLN A 34 4.78 10.45 -13.76
C GLN A 34 4.71 8.92 -13.77
N GLU A 35 4.29 8.35 -12.64
CA GLU A 35 4.06 6.90 -12.50
C GLU A 35 3.08 6.40 -13.58
N PRO A 36 3.48 5.44 -14.44
CA PRO A 36 2.61 4.90 -15.48
C PRO A 36 1.38 4.21 -14.89
N PHE A 37 0.34 4.07 -15.72
CA PHE A 37 -0.80 3.23 -15.37
C PHE A 37 -0.34 1.79 -15.06
N ARG A 38 -1.01 1.17 -14.09
CA ARG A 38 -0.72 -0.17 -13.60
C ARG A 38 -1.98 -0.84 -13.05
N SER A 39 -2.05 -2.15 -13.29
CA SER A 39 -3.00 -3.09 -12.73
C SER A 39 -2.34 -3.88 -11.59
N THR A 40 -3.05 -4.04 -10.48
CA THR A 40 -2.58 -4.83 -9.33
C THR A 40 -3.01 -6.29 -9.44
N LEU A 41 -2.47 -7.15 -8.58
CA LEU A 41 -2.84 -8.57 -8.55
C LEU A 41 -4.35 -8.75 -8.27
N GLU A 42 -5.02 -9.53 -9.12
CA GLU A 42 -6.45 -9.87 -8.94
C GLU A 42 -6.63 -11.13 -8.11
N THR A 43 -5.85 -12.16 -8.46
CA THR A 43 -5.86 -13.49 -7.83
C THR A 43 -4.45 -13.87 -7.42
N VAL A 44 -4.36 -14.44 -6.21
CA VAL A 44 -3.14 -15.04 -5.68
C VAL A 44 -3.60 -16.29 -4.94
N GLU A 45 -2.85 -17.37 -5.10
CA GLU A 45 -3.12 -18.61 -4.37
C GLU A 45 -3.12 -18.36 -2.86
N THR A 46 -4.09 -18.95 -2.14
CA THR A 46 -4.20 -18.82 -0.69
C THR A 46 -2.94 -19.36 -0.01
N GLY A 47 -2.47 -18.66 1.03
CA GLY A 47 -1.28 -19.07 1.78
C GLY A 47 0.05 -18.64 1.14
N LYS A 48 0.01 -17.93 0.00
CA LYS A 48 1.19 -17.27 -0.56
C LYS A 48 1.37 -15.88 0.04
N TYR A 49 2.60 -15.39 0.03
CA TYR A 49 2.96 -14.09 0.60
C TYR A 49 2.09 -12.94 0.07
N ALA A 50 1.87 -12.85 -1.24
CA ALA A 50 1.08 -11.77 -1.83
C ALA A 50 -0.44 -11.90 -1.61
N SER A 51 -0.93 -13.00 -1.02
CA SER A 51 -2.37 -13.27 -0.92
C SER A 51 -3.12 -12.29 -0.02
N ASP A 52 -2.44 -11.67 0.94
CA ASP A 52 -3.01 -10.63 1.80
C ASP A 52 -2.79 -9.22 1.23
N TYR A 53 -1.84 -9.05 0.31
CA TYR A 53 -1.38 -7.75 -0.19
C TYR A 53 -1.70 -7.50 -1.67
N LYS A 54 -2.54 -8.34 -2.29
CA LYS A 54 -2.77 -8.34 -3.74
C LYS A 54 -3.16 -6.96 -4.32
N ARG A 55 -3.89 -6.14 -3.56
CA ARG A 55 -4.31 -4.78 -3.97
C ARG A 55 -3.16 -3.77 -4.02
N TYR A 56 -2.01 -4.10 -3.44
CA TYR A 56 -0.88 -3.19 -3.31
C TYR A 56 0.30 -3.60 -4.19
N PHE A 57 0.31 -4.83 -4.69
CA PHE A 57 1.35 -5.34 -5.56
C PHE A 57 0.92 -5.32 -7.03
N VAL A 58 1.84 -4.88 -7.89
CA VAL A 58 1.58 -4.78 -9.32
C VAL A 58 1.64 -6.15 -9.97
N ASP A 59 0.70 -6.42 -10.88
CA ASP A 59 0.56 -7.71 -11.54
C ASP A 59 1.76 -7.97 -12.48
N ASN A 60 2.42 -9.11 -12.28
CA ASN A 60 3.59 -9.51 -13.06
C ASN A 60 3.24 -10.31 -14.34
N THR A 61 1.96 -10.58 -14.59
CA THR A 61 1.49 -11.39 -15.72
C THR A 61 0.90 -10.53 -16.85
N LYS A 62 0.48 -9.30 -16.54
CA LYS A 62 -0.11 -8.37 -17.51
C LYS A 62 0.95 -7.52 -18.20
N ASN A 63 1.05 -7.60 -19.52
CA ASN A 63 2.01 -6.81 -20.30
C ASN A 63 1.69 -5.32 -20.32
N GLU A 64 0.44 -4.92 -20.02
CA GLU A 64 0.08 -3.50 -19.82
C GLU A 64 0.87 -2.84 -18.69
N ASN A 65 1.41 -3.63 -17.74
CA ASN A 65 2.23 -3.15 -16.63
C ASN A 65 3.71 -2.97 -17.00
N ASP A 66 4.15 -3.36 -18.21
CA ASP A 66 5.58 -3.34 -18.57
C ASP A 66 6.18 -1.94 -18.43
N LYS A 67 5.44 -0.91 -18.84
CA LYS A 67 5.84 0.49 -18.66
C LYS A 67 6.03 0.87 -17.19
N TRP A 68 5.18 0.37 -16.30
CA TRP A 68 5.33 0.63 -14.86
C TRP A 68 6.55 -0.09 -14.30
N TRP A 69 6.81 -1.33 -14.72
CA TRP A 69 7.99 -2.08 -14.29
C TRP A 69 9.29 -1.42 -14.74
N ASP A 70 9.36 -0.97 -15.99
CA ASP A 70 10.52 -0.24 -16.52
C ASP A 70 10.69 1.09 -15.79
N TRP A 71 9.60 1.80 -15.52
CA TRP A 71 9.62 3.02 -14.71
C TRP A 71 10.14 2.79 -13.29
N VAL A 72 9.70 1.73 -12.58
CA VAL A 72 10.21 1.42 -11.24
C VAL A 72 11.70 1.05 -11.29
N PHE A 73 12.12 0.33 -12.33
CA PHE A 73 13.53 0.00 -12.51
C PHE A 73 14.38 1.27 -12.63
N GLU A 74 13.99 2.19 -13.51
CA GLU A 74 14.71 3.44 -13.74
C GLU A 74 14.65 4.39 -12.53
N MET A 75 13.46 4.58 -11.95
CA MET A 75 13.22 5.63 -10.95
C MET A 75 13.45 5.19 -9.51
N ARG A 76 13.39 3.90 -9.21
CA ARG A 76 13.64 3.36 -7.86
C ARG A 76 14.88 2.50 -7.82
N TYR A 77 14.96 1.45 -8.63
CA TYR A 77 16.03 0.47 -8.53
C TYR A 77 17.40 1.04 -8.90
N GLU A 78 17.53 1.67 -10.08
CA GLU A 78 18.78 2.30 -10.50
C GLU A 78 19.10 3.52 -9.63
N PHE A 79 18.10 4.23 -9.11
CA PHE A 79 18.33 5.30 -8.14
C PHE A 79 18.94 4.76 -6.83
N ASP A 80 18.31 3.75 -6.22
CA ASP A 80 18.77 3.14 -4.97
C ASP A 80 20.17 2.49 -5.12
N LYS A 81 20.47 1.96 -6.32
CA LYS A 81 21.77 1.36 -6.64
C LYS A 81 22.91 2.38 -6.78
N ASN A 82 22.63 3.56 -7.32
CA ASN A 82 23.64 4.59 -7.56
C ASN A 82 23.77 5.61 -6.41
N ASP A 83 22.86 5.58 -5.44
CA ASP A 83 22.84 6.50 -4.28
C ASP A 83 23.71 5.98 -3.12
N GLU A 84 25.03 5.89 -3.36
CA GLU A 84 26.02 5.46 -2.37
C GLU A 84 26.13 6.42 -1.18
N GLU A 85 25.83 7.72 -1.38
CA GLU A 85 25.99 8.76 -0.36
C GLU A 85 24.83 8.78 0.65
N SER A 86 23.59 8.47 0.25
CA SER A 86 22.44 8.60 1.16
C SER A 86 22.06 7.31 1.91
N LYS A 87 22.54 6.14 1.45
CA LYS A 87 22.19 4.80 1.99
C LYS A 87 20.68 4.57 2.17
N ARG A 88 19.83 5.26 1.40
CA ARG A 88 18.37 5.22 1.57
C ARG A 88 17.81 3.81 1.47
N HIS A 89 18.34 3.03 0.54
CA HIS A 89 18.02 1.62 0.39
C HIS A 89 19.11 0.94 -0.44
N SER A 90 19.34 -0.35 -0.24
CA SER A 90 20.23 -1.13 -1.11
C SER A 90 19.54 -2.45 -1.38
N ALA A 91 19.45 -2.84 -2.65
CA ALA A 91 18.82 -4.10 -3.03
C ALA A 91 19.52 -5.29 -2.37
N LEU A 92 18.74 -6.25 -1.87
CA LEU A 92 19.20 -7.40 -1.11
C LEU A 92 18.82 -8.69 -1.87
N THR A 93 19.51 -9.77 -1.51
CA THR A 93 19.25 -11.14 -1.96
C THR A 93 18.94 -11.28 -3.46
N LYS A 94 17.70 -11.61 -3.79
CA LYS A 94 17.19 -11.92 -5.13
C LYS A 94 17.01 -10.68 -6.00
N PHE A 95 17.03 -9.49 -5.40
CA PHE A 95 16.95 -8.21 -6.11
C PHE A 95 18.33 -7.67 -6.51
N ILE A 96 19.44 -8.35 -6.21
CA ILE A 96 20.77 -7.90 -6.60
C ILE A 96 21.04 -8.18 -8.09
N GLY A 97 21.59 -7.20 -8.80
CA GLY A 97 22.10 -7.37 -10.16
C GLY A 97 21.01 -7.53 -11.23
N LEU A 98 19.82 -6.95 -10.99
CA LEU A 98 18.78 -6.87 -12.01
C LEU A 98 19.18 -5.86 -13.08
N THR A 99 18.76 -6.14 -14.31
CA THR A 99 19.20 -5.39 -15.51
C THR A 99 18.04 -4.77 -16.29
N SER A 100 16.80 -4.95 -15.83
CA SER A 100 15.61 -4.38 -16.47
C SER A 100 14.40 -4.37 -15.55
N GLY A 101 13.37 -3.61 -15.93
CA GLY A 101 12.06 -3.67 -15.28
C GLY A 101 11.20 -4.83 -15.77
N SER A 102 10.97 -4.92 -17.08
CA SER A 102 9.93 -5.78 -17.68
C SER A 102 10.45 -6.97 -18.51
N ALA A 103 11.76 -7.09 -18.74
CA ALA A 103 12.30 -8.15 -19.60
C ALA A 103 12.05 -9.56 -19.03
N LYS A 104 12.27 -10.60 -19.86
CA LYS A 104 12.02 -11.99 -19.46
C LYS A 104 12.95 -12.49 -18.36
N ASP A 105 14.22 -12.08 -18.38
CA ASP A 105 15.26 -12.54 -17.46
C ASP A 105 15.85 -11.37 -16.68
N LYS A 106 16.28 -11.65 -15.43
CA LYS A 106 16.92 -10.67 -14.51
C LYS A 106 16.16 -9.34 -14.43
N SER A 107 14.84 -9.41 -14.34
CA SER A 107 13.97 -8.24 -14.30
C SER A 107 13.20 -8.13 -12.98
N LEU A 108 12.82 -6.90 -12.62
CA LEU A 108 11.94 -6.67 -11.47
C LEU A 108 10.62 -7.41 -11.60
N LYS A 109 9.97 -7.34 -12.77
CA LYS A 109 8.71 -8.02 -13.06
C LYS A 109 8.79 -9.52 -12.74
N LYS A 110 9.88 -10.18 -13.15
CA LYS A 110 10.09 -11.60 -12.86
C LYS A 110 10.28 -11.86 -11.36
N VAL A 111 11.23 -11.16 -10.72
CA VAL A 111 11.58 -11.41 -9.31
C VAL A 111 10.41 -11.09 -8.37
N CYS A 112 9.68 -10.01 -8.64
CA CYS A 112 8.45 -9.70 -7.92
C CYS A 112 7.41 -10.81 -8.12
N GLY A 113 7.18 -11.24 -9.36
CA GLY A 113 6.27 -12.34 -9.67
C GLY A 113 6.60 -13.66 -8.98
N ASP A 114 7.90 -13.96 -8.82
CA ASP A 114 8.35 -15.13 -8.09
C ASP A 114 8.11 -14.96 -6.58
N SER A 115 8.44 -13.80 -6.01
CA SER A 115 8.20 -13.49 -4.59
C SER A 115 6.73 -13.59 -4.18
N TYR A 116 5.79 -13.27 -5.08
CA TYR A 116 4.36 -13.33 -4.80
C TYR A 116 3.86 -14.75 -4.55
N LYS A 117 4.55 -15.76 -5.10
CA LYS A 117 4.19 -17.18 -5.06
C LYS A 117 4.90 -17.94 -3.94
N GLU A 118 5.77 -17.26 -3.20
CA GLU A 118 6.48 -17.82 -2.06
C GLU A 118 5.57 -17.97 -0.84
N SER A 119 5.97 -18.83 0.10
CA SER A 119 5.40 -18.82 1.45
C SER A 119 5.86 -17.57 2.20
N THR A 120 5.08 -17.12 3.18
CA THR A 120 5.43 -15.95 4.01
C THR A 120 6.79 -16.13 4.71
N ASP A 121 7.17 -17.35 5.10
CA ASP A 121 8.45 -17.63 5.77
C ASP A 121 9.69 -17.44 4.86
N ASN A 122 9.47 -17.37 3.54
CA ASN A 122 10.49 -17.11 2.53
C ASN A 122 10.61 -15.62 2.16
N VAL A 123 9.74 -14.76 2.70
CA VAL A 123 9.81 -13.30 2.56
C VAL A 123 10.01 -12.69 3.93
N VAL A 124 11.25 -12.25 4.20
CA VAL A 124 11.68 -11.89 5.56
C VAL A 124 12.02 -10.42 5.68
N SER A 125 11.59 -9.79 6.77
CA SER A 125 12.06 -8.46 7.15
C SER A 125 13.54 -8.53 7.51
N LYS A 126 14.30 -7.46 7.26
CA LYS A 126 15.72 -7.40 7.60
C LYS A 126 15.91 -7.53 9.11
N THR A 127 16.46 -8.65 9.56
CA THR A 127 17.02 -8.79 10.92
C THR A 127 18.53 -8.75 10.79
N ASN A 128 19.18 -8.05 11.71
CA ASN A 128 20.46 -7.37 11.50
C ASN A 128 21.69 -8.25 11.16
N ASP A 129 21.62 -9.59 11.06
CA ASP A 129 22.85 -10.41 11.08
C ASP A 129 23.02 -11.50 10.01
N SER A 130 22.06 -11.80 9.15
CA SER A 130 22.33 -12.44 7.85
C SER A 130 21.07 -12.50 7.03
N ILE A 131 21.12 -12.00 5.79
CA ILE A 131 20.02 -12.24 4.86
C ILE A 131 20.37 -13.49 4.09
N ASP A 132 19.63 -14.56 4.35
CA ASP A 132 19.69 -15.79 3.56
C ASP A 132 19.47 -15.43 2.08
N SER A 133 20.50 -15.63 1.26
CA SER A 133 20.45 -15.38 -0.19
C SER A 133 19.36 -16.16 -0.92
N GLN A 134 18.77 -17.17 -0.28
CA GLN A 134 17.65 -17.93 -0.80
C GLN A 134 16.29 -17.30 -0.53
N LYS A 135 16.18 -16.37 0.42
CA LYS A 135 14.94 -15.70 0.78
C LYS A 135 14.81 -14.33 0.11
N TYR A 136 13.58 -13.85 0.00
CA TYR A 136 13.28 -12.50 -0.47
C TYR A 136 13.31 -11.55 0.72
N SER A 137 13.89 -10.37 0.54
CA SER A 137 13.73 -9.27 1.49
C SER A 137 12.33 -8.68 1.36
N GLU A 138 11.59 -8.60 2.45
CA GLU A 138 10.30 -7.92 2.48
C GLU A 138 10.43 -6.45 2.06
N ASP A 139 11.49 -5.78 2.51
CA ASP A 139 11.74 -4.36 2.18
C ASP A 139 11.89 -4.16 0.67
N ASP A 140 12.65 -5.03 -0.01
CA ASP A 140 12.78 -4.99 -1.48
C ASP A 140 11.46 -5.28 -2.19
N VAL A 141 10.69 -6.25 -1.70
CA VAL A 141 9.39 -6.59 -2.30
C VAL A 141 8.45 -5.39 -2.19
N TRP A 142 8.38 -4.72 -1.04
CA TRP A 142 7.58 -3.50 -0.93
C TRP A 142 8.17 -2.33 -1.71
N ARG A 143 9.49 -2.17 -1.74
CA ARG A 143 10.16 -1.08 -2.45
C ARG A 143 9.91 -1.13 -3.96
N TYR A 144 10.04 -2.31 -4.56
CA TYR A 144 10.02 -2.45 -6.00
C TYR A 144 8.76 -3.09 -6.58
N CYS A 145 8.05 -3.91 -5.81
CA CYS A 145 6.88 -4.63 -6.31
C CYS A 145 5.55 -3.95 -5.96
N SER A 146 5.57 -3.04 -4.97
CA SER A 146 4.36 -2.32 -4.54
C SER A 146 4.15 -0.98 -5.23
N ILE A 147 2.88 -0.59 -5.30
CA ILE A 147 2.48 0.76 -5.73
C ILE A 147 2.96 1.83 -4.74
N PHE A 148 3.33 1.48 -3.50
CA PHE A 148 3.72 2.46 -2.48
C PHE A 148 5.19 2.82 -2.51
N GLY A 149 6.07 1.87 -2.87
CA GLY A 149 7.52 2.05 -2.80
C GLY A 149 8.11 1.92 -1.39
N SER A 150 7.29 1.60 -0.41
CA SER A 150 7.65 1.18 0.94
C SER A 150 6.44 0.55 1.60
N LYS A 151 6.65 -0.36 2.56
CA LYS A 151 5.56 -0.94 3.35
C LYS A 151 4.96 0.14 4.26
N PRO A 152 3.62 0.37 4.24
CA PRO A 152 2.98 1.25 5.21
C PRO A 152 3.24 0.75 6.63
N LYS A 153 3.59 1.67 7.53
CA LYS A 153 3.95 1.34 8.91
C LYS A 153 2.71 1.20 9.79
N THR A 154 2.73 0.16 10.60
CA THR A 154 1.72 -0.11 11.62
C THR A 154 1.90 0.79 12.84
N LEU A 155 0.88 0.83 13.70
CA LEU A 155 0.94 1.51 15.00
C LEU A 155 2.16 1.04 15.81
N LYS A 156 2.42 -0.28 15.83
CA LYS A 156 3.56 -0.87 16.55
C LYS A 156 4.92 -0.40 16.02
N GLU A 157 5.05 -0.17 14.72
CA GLU A 157 6.31 0.21 14.08
C GLU A 157 6.63 1.71 14.21
N VAL A 158 5.62 2.58 14.26
CA VAL A 158 5.83 4.03 14.37
C VAL A 158 6.03 4.46 15.82
N ASN A 159 5.27 3.88 16.74
CA ASN A 159 5.28 4.25 18.15
C ASN A 159 5.27 2.99 19.01
N SER A 160 6.40 2.28 19.06
CA SER A 160 6.59 1.10 19.90
C SER A 160 6.55 1.44 21.40
N GLU A 161 6.83 2.69 21.77
CA GLU A 161 6.98 3.15 23.17
C GLU A 161 5.76 3.90 23.72
N THR A 162 4.81 4.34 22.88
CA THR A 162 3.62 5.04 23.39
C THR A 162 2.68 4.08 24.11
N THR A 163 2.30 4.41 25.34
CA THR A 163 1.25 3.71 26.07
C THR A 163 -0.09 3.93 25.38
N ARG A 164 -0.61 2.87 24.75
CA ARG A 164 -1.97 2.86 24.18
C ARG A 164 -2.95 2.41 25.25
N THR A 165 -4.16 2.99 25.25
CA THR A 165 -5.22 2.62 26.18
C THR A 165 -5.55 1.14 26.07
N ASP A 166 -5.53 0.44 27.19
CA ASP A 166 -5.88 -0.98 27.26
C ASP A 166 -7.28 -1.25 26.74
N ASN A 167 -7.47 -2.46 26.21
CA ASN A 167 -8.73 -2.93 25.65
C ASN A 167 -9.28 -2.13 24.46
N THR A 168 -8.48 -1.24 23.86
CA THR A 168 -8.84 -0.58 22.59
C THR A 168 -8.30 -1.33 21.38
N PHE A 169 -8.90 -1.12 20.21
CA PHE A 169 -8.36 -1.68 18.96
C PHE A 169 -6.93 -1.20 18.67
N ALA A 170 -6.62 0.06 18.98
CA ALA A 170 -5.26 0.58 18.88
C ALA A 170 -4.26 -0.30 19.61
N LYS A 171 -4.59 -0.79 20.82
CA LYS A 171 -3.70 -1.64 21.61
C LYS A 171 -3.73 -3.10 21.16
N THR A 172 -4.93 -3.68 20.99
CA THR A 172 -5.08 -5.12 20.73
C THR A 172 -4.69 -5.52 19.31
N LYS A 173 -4.69 -4.57 18.36
CA LYS A 173 -4.36 -4.79 16.95
C LYS A 173 -3.19 -3.92 16.47
N GLU A 174 -2.32 -3.47 17.38
CA GLU A 174 -1.23 -2.53 17.03
C GLU A 174 -0.26 -3.04 15.95
N SER A 175 -0.16 -4.36 15.78
CA SER A 175 0.69 -4.98 14.74
C SER A 175 0.02 -5.08 13.36
N ASP A 176 -1.29 -4.82 13.28
CA ASP A 176 -2.07 -4.94 12.04
C ASP A 176 -2.48 -3.56 11.51
N LEU A 177 -2.86 -2.67 12.42
CA LEU A 177 -3.44 -1.37 12.08
C LEU A 177 -2.37 -0.39 11.61
N ILE A 178 -2.61 0.26 10.47
CA ILE A 178 -1.72 1.27 9.90
C ILE A 178 -1.79 2.56 10.69
N ASP A 179 -0.64 3.16 10.97
CA ASP A 179 -0.59 4.40 11.74
C ASP A 179 -1.23 5.56 10.93
N THR A 180 -2.17 6.26 11.56
CA THR A 180 -2.92 7.35 10.95
C THR A 180 -2.22 8.70 11.08
N ASN A 181 -1.08 8.80 11.77
CA ASN A 181 -0.34 10.05 11.98
C ASN A 181 1.01 10.05 11.27
N TYR A 182 1.55 8.88 10.93
CA TYR A 182 2.81 8.75 10.21
C TYR A 182 2.67 9.23 8.76
N GLU A 183 3.37 10.31 8.44
CA GLU A 183 3.33 10.95 7.11
C GLU A 183 3.74 9.99 5.98
N GLY A 184 4.66 9.06 6.25
CA GLY A 184 5.06 8.04 5.26
C GLY A 184 3.93 7.07 4.85
N ASN A 185 2.78 7.08 5.53
CA ASN A 185 1.60 6.30 5.16
C ASN A 185 0.61 7.06 4.26
N GLU A 186 0.90 8.31 3.86
CA GLU A 186 -0.05 9.13 3.08
C GLU A 186 -0.51 8.44 1.79
N LYS A 187 0.40 7.82 1.03
CA LYS A 187 0.05 7.12 -0.22
C LYS A 187 -0.89 5.94 0.03
N PHE A 188 -0.71 5.22 1.15
CA PHE A 188 -1.63 4.16 1.56
C PHE A 188 -3.02 4.73 1.83
N TRP A 189 -3.12 5.78 2.65
CA TRP A 189 -4.41 6.38 2.99
C TRP A 189 -5.14 6.94 1.77
N ASN A 190 -4.41 7.54 0.82
CA ASN A 190 -4.98 8.03 -0.43
C ASN A 190 -5.54 6.90 -1.30
N GLU A 191 -4.78 5.81 -1.50
CA GLU A 191 -5.26 4.66 -2.28
C GLU A 191 -6.41 3.93 -1.56
N GLN A 192 -6.35 3.83 -0.23
CA GLN A 192 -7.40 3.22 0.58
C GLN A 192 -8.70 4.02 0.53
N ASN A 193 -8.62 5.35 0.51
CA ASN A 193 -9.78 6.24 0.38
C ASN A 193 -10.42 6.09 -1.02
N LYS A 194 -9.61 6.06 -2.09
CA LYS A 194 -10.09 5.79 -3.46
C LYS A 194 -10.78 4.44 -3.54
N TYR A 195 -10.17 3.39 -2.98
CA TYR A 195 -10.75 2.06 -2.95
C TYR A 195 -12.08 2.06 -2.21
N PHE A 196 -12.12 2.60 -0.99
CA PHE A 196 -13.32 2.64 -0.16
C PHE A 196 -14.51 3.29 -0.87
N PHE A 197 -14.31 4.44 -1.53
CA PHE A 197 -15.38 5.15 -2.24
C PHE A 197 -15.67 4.59 -3.64
N SER A 198 -14.89 3.62 -4.12
CA SER A 198 -15.21 2.86 -5.34
C SER A 198 -16.13 1.67 -5.07
N LEU A 199 -16.31 1.28 -3.81
CA LEU A 199 -17.20 0.19 -3.41
C LEU A 199 -18.66 0.55 -3.59
N GLN A 200 -19.50 -0.48 -3.66
CA GLN A 200 -20.94 -0.34 -3.54
C GLN A 200 -21.36 -0.34 -2.07
N GLU A 201 -22.44 0.38 -1.74
CA GLU A 201 -22.95 0.42 -0.35
C GLU A 201 -23.29 -0.98 0.20
N SER A 202 -23.72 -1.90 -0.67
CA SER A 202 -24.02 -3.29 -0.33
C SER A 202 -22.81 -4.09 0.13
N GLU A 203 -21.59 -3.62 -0.13
CA GLU A 203 -20.34 -4.23 0.32
C GLU A 203 -19.92 -3.78 1.73
N LEU A 204 -20.73 -2.94 2.37
CA LEU A 204 -20.50 -2.39 3.71
C LEU A 204 -21.53 -2.91 4.71
N GLU A 205 -21.04 -3.26 5.90
CA GLU A 205 -21.86 -3.83 6.97
C GLU A 205 -22.88 -2.83 7.52
N ASN A 206 -24.09 -3.29 7.80
CA ASN A 206 -25.16 -2.44 8.32
C ASN A 206 -24.82 -1.93 9.73
N GLY A 207 -25.06 -0.64 9.97
CA GLY A 207 -24.84 0.00 11.27
C GLY A 207 -23.37 0.29 11.59
N SER A 208 -22.45 0.00 10.67
CA SER A 208 -21.03 0.28 10.88
C SER A 208 -20.68 1.75 10.68
N MET A 209 -19.62 2.18 11.37
CA MET A 209 -19.05 3.51 11.18
C MET A 209 -18.56 3.76 9.74
N PHE A 210 -18.11 2.71 9.04
CA PHE A 210 -17.69 2.80 7.65
C PHE A 210 -18.90 3.03 6.74
N LYS A 211 -20.02 2.34 6.94
CA LYS A 211 -21.24 2.61 6.19
C LYS A 211 -21.76 4.03 6.41
N ASN A 212 -21.63 4.55 7.64
CA ASN A 212 -21.98 5.94 7.95
C ASN A 212 -21.10 6.92 7.16
N LEU A 213 -19.78 6.69 7.10
CA LEU A 213 -18.87 7.46 6.25
C LEU A 213 -19.30 7.42 4.78
N TYR A 214 -19.61 6.23 4.27
CA TYR A 214 -20.01 6.06 2.88
C TYR A 214 -21.31 6.80 2.54
N LYS A 215 -22.21 7.04 3.49
CA LYS A 215 -23.48 7.73 3.27
C LYS A 215 -23.41 9.25 3.31
N LYS A 216 -22.30 9.84 3.75
CA LYS A 216 -22.16 11.30 3.84
C LYS A 216 -22.30 11.96 2.45
N GLU A 217 -22.89 13.16 2.39
CA GLU A 217 -23.12 13.88 1.13
C GLU A 217 -21.81 14.32 0.45
N PHE A 218 -20.78 14.67 1.23
CA PHE A 218 -19.49 15.15 0.75
C PHE A 218 -18.37 14.09 0.90
N LYS A 219 -18.59 12.92 0.29
CA LYS A 219 -17.68 11.77 0.36
C LYS A 219 -16.25 12.15 -0.04
N GLY A 220 -15.29 11.90 0.84
CA GLY A 220 -13.87 12.05 0.55
C GLY A 220 -13.33 13.49 0.51
N GLN A 221 -14.13 14.51 0.84
CA GLN A 221 -13.67 15.90 0.93
C GLN A 221 -13.30 16.30 2.38
N ASN A 222 -14.18 16.02 3.34
CA ASN A 222 -14.01 16.45 4.73
C ASN A 222 -13.88 15.28 5.71
N ASP A 223 -14.24 14.07 5.26
CA ASP A 223 -14.18 12.85 6.05
C ASP A 223 -13.53 11.77 5.20
N THR A 224 -12.41 11.24 5.69
CA THR A 224 -11.64 10.21 4.99
C THR A 224 -11.70 8.89 5.72
N ILE A 225 -11.33 7.81 5.02
CA ILE A 225 -11.15 6.51 5.67
C ILE A 225 -10.12 6.57 6.80
N ARG A 226 -9.09 7.41 6.68
CA ARG A 226 -8.05 7.63 7.69
C ARG A 226 -8.64 8.18 8.99
N ASP A 227 -9.55 9.15 8.90
CA ASP A 227 -10.18 9.76 10.08
C ASP A 227 -11.08 8.76 10.81
N VAL A 228 -11.87 7.99 10.06
CA VAL A 228 -12.72 6.93 10.60
C VAL A 228 -11.88 5.84 11.24
N CYS A 229 -10.77 5.42 10.63
CA CYS A 229 -9.82 4.50 11.25
C CYS A 229 -9.27 5.08 12.57
N ALA A 230 -8.85 6.34 12.59
CA ALA A 230 -8.32 6.99 13.79
C ALA A 230 -9.36 7.05 14.93
N GLU A 231 -10.64 7.24 14.62
CA GLU A 231 -11.73 7.14 15.59
C GLU A 231 -11.97 5.70 16.05
N ALA A 232 -11.96 4.74 15.12
CA ALA A 232 -12.19 3.33 15.41
C ALA A 232 -11.14 2.76 16.36
N TYR A 233 -9.89 3.20 16.21
CA TYR A 233 -8.76 2.77 17.02
C TYR A 233 -8.95 3.06 18.52
N LYS A 234 -9.72 4.11 18.85
CA LYS A 234 -10.01 4.52 20.23
C LYS A 234 -11.13 3.72 20.88
N LYS A 235 -11.87 2.91 20.10
CA LYS A 235 -13.02 2.14 20.59
C LYS A 235 -12.57 0.86 21.27
N GLN A 236 -13.38 0.39 22.22
CA GLN A 236 -13.12 -0.85 22.95
C GLN A 236 -13.25 -2.06 22.03
N SER A 237 -12.31 -3.01 22.13
CA SER A 237 -12.29 -4.23 21.31
C SER A 237 -13.10 -5.38 21.89
N ASN A 238 -13.60 -5.25 23.13
CA ASN A 238 -14.32 -6.30 23.87
C ASN A 238 -15.85 -6.16 23.84
N GLY A 239 -16.41 -5.42 22.87
CA GLY A 239 -17.85 -5.46 22.56
C GLY A 239 -18.80 -4.86 23.60
N ASN A 240 -18.31 -4.24 24.68
CA ASN A 240 -19.17 -3.49 25.60
C ASN A 240 -19.57 -2.15 24.95
N THR A 241 -20.76 -2.15 24.37
CA THR A 241 -21.29 -1.11 23.48
C THR A 241 -22.05 -0.02 24.23
N ASP A 242 -21.38 1.09 24.52
CA ASP A 242 -22.09 2.36 24.73
C ASP A 242 -22.47 2.96 23.35
N SER A 243 -23.60 2.46 22.83
CA SER A 243 -24.66 3.13 22.06
C SER A 243 -24.36 3.94 20.78
N ASN A 244 -23.14 4.10 20.29
CA ASN A 244 -22.86 4.83 19.04
C ASN A 244 -21.95 4.05 18.09
N ALA A 245 -22.48 3.72 16.90
CA ALA A 245 -21.86 3.04 15.74
C ALA A 245 -20.83 1.96 16.09
N GLU A 246 -21.23 0.70 15.99
CA GLU A 246 -20.38 -0.44 16.32
C GLU A 246 -19.19 -0.53 15.36
N VAL A 247 -17.97 -0.65 15.92
CA VAL A 247 -16.78 -0.96 15.14
C VAL A 247 -16.77 -2.46 14.89
N LYS A 248 -17.02 -2.85 13.64
CA LYS A 248 -16.89 -4.23 13.21
C LYS A 248 -15.41 -4.50 12.93
N GLU A 249 -14.82 -5.44 13.67
CA GLU A 249 -13.39 -5.76 13.56
C GLU A 249 -13.01 -6.17 12.13
N THR A 250 -13.89 -6.90 11.45
CA THR A 250 -13.75 -7.30 10.04
C THR A 250 -13.56 -6.09 9.13
N GLU A 251 -14.46 -5.10 9.19
CA GLU A 251 -14.32 -3.87 8.39
C GLU A 251 -13.13 -3.02 8.82
N LEU A 252 -12.84 -2.98 10.13
CA LEU A 252 -11.67 -2.28 10.65
C LEU A 252 -10.38 -2.83 10.02
N LEU A 253 -10.20 -4.15 10.00
CA LEU A 253 -9.04 -4.77 9.38
C LEU A 253 -9.06 -4.61 7.86
N LYS A 254 -10.21 -4.76 7.21
CA LYS A 254 -10.36 -4.56 5.75
C LYS A 254 -9.90 -3.17 5.29
N PHE A 255 -10.19 -2.13 6.06
CA PHE A 255 -9.98 -0.74 5.67
C PHE A 255 -8.80 -0.04 6.34
N CYS A 256 -8.37 -0.50 7.51
CA CYS A 256 -7.36 0.17 8.32
C CYS A 256 -6.09 -0.67 8.53
N SER A 257 -5.94 -1.77 7.77
CA SER A 257 -4.76 -2.64 7.77
C SER A 257 -4.32 -2.97 6.34
N LEU A 258 -3.17 -3.65 6.21
CA LEU A 258 -2.73 -4.22 4.94
C LEU A 258 -3.40 -5.56 4.59
N LYS A 259 -4.09 -6.22 5.52
CA LYS A 259 -4.60 -7.59 5.31
C LYS A 259 -5.79 -7.68 4.36
N GLY A 260 -6.49 -6.57 4.12
CA GLY A 260 -7.49 -6.42 3.06
C GLY A 260 -8.68 -7.40 3.09
N LYS A 261 -8.83 -8.16 4.17
CA LYS A 261 -9.82 -9.20 4.41
C LYS A 261 -10.48 -8.96 5.77
#